data_AF-A0A9X1Q314-F1
#
_entry.id   AF-A0A9X1Q314-F1
#
_cell.length_a   1.000
_cell.length_b   1.000
_cell.length_c   1.000
_cell.angle_alpha   90.00
_cell.angle_beta   90.00
_cell.angle_gamma   90.00
#
_symmetry.space_group_name_H-M   'P 1'
#
loop_
_entity.id
_entity.type
_entity.pdbx_description
1 polymer ?
#
loop_
_entity_poly.entity_id
_entity_poly.type
_entity_poly.pdbx_seq_one_letter_code
_entity_poly.pdbx_strand_id
1 'polypeptide(L)' 'MDEMTVADLIEKLERMNPEAKVRLATQPNYPFEYTIGEVTETEDGTCWIAEGEQQGYLSGEAQEALGWSSWSRN' A
#
# COMPACT_ATOMS: atom_id res chain seq x y z
N MET A 1 12.33 10.19 -11.57
CA MET A 1 12.04 8.81 -11.15
C MET A 1 10.91 8.38 -12.05
N ASP A 2 11.07 7.30 -12.80
CA ASP A 2 10.01 6.84 -13.70
C ASP A 2 8.79 6.43 -12.86
N GLU A 3 7.60 6.64 -13.41
CA GLU A 3 6.34 6.26 -12.77
C GLU A 3 6.21 4.74 -12.74
N MET A 4 5.76 4.18 -11.61
CA MET A 4 5.54 2.74 -11.47
C MET A 4 4.42 2.31 -12.42
N THR A 5 4.68 1.32 -13.27
CA THR A 5 3.65 0.73 -14.12
C THR A 5 2.91 -0.40 -13.42
N VAL A 6 1.78 -0.82 -13.98
CA VAL A 6 1.05 -2.03 -13.52
C VAL A 6 1.95 -3.27 -13.59
N ALA A 7 2.78 -3.39 -14.62
CA ALA A 7 3.72 -4.50 -14.75
C ALA A 7 4.76 -4.52 -13.60
N ASP A 8 5.29 -3.36 -13.23
CA ASP A 8 6.23 -3.24 -12.10
C ASP A 8 5.57 -3.62 -10.77
N LEU A 9 4.30 -3.24 -10.58
CA LEU A 9 3.52 -3.62 -9.39
C LEU A 9 3.29 -5.13 -9.34
N ILE A 10 2.88 -5.75 -10.45
CA ILE A 10 2.67 -7.21 -10.54
C ILE A 10 3.97 -7.94 -10.21
N GLU A 11 5.09 -7.57 -10.84
CA GLU A 11 6.39 -8.23 -10.58
C GLU A 11 6.78 -8.19 -9.09
N LYS A 12 6.49 -7.08 -8.40
CA LYS A 12 6.73 -6.97 -6.96
C LYS A 12 5.81 -7.88 -6.14
N LEU A 13 4.53 -7.94 -6.48
CA LEU A 13 3.55 -8.77 -5.78
C LEU A 13 3.78 -10.26 -6.00
N GLU A 14 4.19 -10.68 -7.19
CA GLU A 14 4.49 -12.08 -7.53
C GLU A 14 5.64 -12.68 -6.70
N ARG A 15 6.50 -11.84 -6.12
CA ARG A 15 7.59 -12.28 -5.23
C ARG A 15 7.14 -12.55 -3.80
N MET A 16 5.90 -12.20 -3.44
CA MET A 16 5.34 -12.34 -2.10
C MET A 16 4.54 -13.64 -1.94
N ASN A 17 4.16 -13.98 -0.71
CA ASN A 17 3.24 -15.11 -0.49
C ASN A 17 1.90 -14.83 -1.19
N PRO A 18 1.44 -15.68 -2.13
CA PRO A 18 0.21 -15.44 -2.89
C PRO A 18 -1.06 -15.44 -2.02
N GLU A 19 -1.01 -16.01 -0.82
CA GLU A 19 -2.12 -16.03 0.14
C GLU A 19 -2.08 -14.85 1.13
N ALA A 20 -1.10 -13.95 1.02
CA ALA A 20 -1.02 -12.77 1.87
C ALA A 20 -2.15 -11.78 1.54
N LYS A 21 -2.71 -11.14 2.58
CA LYS A 21 -3.71 -10.08 2.40
C LYS A 21 -3.04 -8.79 1.94
N VAL A 22 -3.63 -8.11 0.97
CA VAL A 22 -3.19 -6.78 0.51
C VAL A 22 -3.90 -5.67 1.30
N ARG A 23 -3.14 -4.65 1.70
CA ARG A 23 -3.59 -3.49 2.48
C ARG A 23 -2.89 -2.22 1.98
N LEU A 24 -3.62 -1.11 1.97
CA LEU A 24 -3.06 0.22 1.76
C LEU A 24 -2.73 0.82 3.13
N ALA A 25 -1.55 1.41 3.26
CA ALA A 25 -1.18 2.15 4.46
C ALA A 25 -0.99 3.63 4.12
N THR A 26 -1.42 4.51 5.02
CA THR A 26 -1.19 5.96 4.90
C THR A 26 -0.69 6.52 6.23
N GLN A 27 0.16 7.55 6.19
CA GLN A 27 0.68 8.22 7.39
C GLN A 27 0.71 9.75 7.26
N PRO A 28 -0.46 10.42 7.19
CA PRO A 28 -0.50 11.88 7.23
C PRO A 28 -0.22 12.46 8.61
N ASN A 29 -0.51 11.73 9.71
CA ASN A 29 -0.18 12.08 11.10
C ASN A 29 -0.07 10.85 12.02
N TYR A 30 -0.90 9.83 11.76
CA TYR A 30 -0.86 8.52 12.40
C TYR A 30 -0.79 7.43 11.32
N PRO A 31 -0.16 6.28 11.61
CA PRO A 31 -0.05 5.20 10.65
C PRO A 31 -1.35 4.38 10.65
N PHE A 32 -2.15 4.51 9.60
CA PHE A 32 -3.42 3.80 9.45
C PHE A 32 -3.34 2.72 8.37
N GLU A 33 -4.10 1.64 8.58
CA GLU A 33 -4.27 0.52 7.65
C GLU A 33 -5.67 0.57 7.02
N TYR A 34 -5.73 0.34 5.70
CA TYR A 34 -6.95 0.29 4.90
C TYR A 34 -6.99 -0.98 4.05
N THR A 35 -8.19 -1.46 3.74
CA THR A 35 -8.35 -2.42 2.64
C THR A 35 -8.16 -1.74 1.29
N ILE A 36 -7.93 -2.53 0.25
CA ILE A 36 -8.01 -2.06 -1.13
C ILE A 36 -9.47 -2.17 -1.59
N GLY A 37 -9.99 -1.09 -2.17
CA GLY A 37 -11.30 -1.04 -2.79
C GLY A 37 -11.28 -1.55 -4.23
N GLU A 38 -12.09 -0.94 -5.09
CA GLU A 38 -12.18 -1.28 -6.50
C GLU A 38 -10.86 -0.96 -7.25
N VAL A 39 -10.52 -1.81 -8.21
CA VAL A 39 -9.41 -1.60 -9.15
C VAL A 39 -10.00 -1.46 -10.54
N THR A 40 -9.68 -0.37 -11.23
CA THR A 40 -10.24 -0.06 -12.55
C THR A 40 -9.19 0.57 -13.46
N GLU A 41 -9.41 0.50 -14.77
CA GLU A 41 -8.55 1.10 -15.79
C GLU A 41 -9.35 2.14 -16.58
N THR A 42 -8.74 3.29 -16.87
CA THR A 42 -9.32 4.33 -17.73
C THR A 42 -8.88 4.18 -19.19
N GLU A 43 -9.58 4.85 -20.11
CA GLU A 43 -9.31 4.75 -21.56
C GLU A 43 -7.87 5.15 -21.96
N ASP A 44 -7.19 5.92 -21.13
CA ASP A 44 -5.80 6.33 -21.30
C ASP A 44 -4.78 5.30 -20.79
N GLY A 45 -5.24 4.16 -20.27
CA GLY A 45 -4.40 3.08 -19.74
C GLY A 45 -3.95 3.28 -18.29
N THR A 46 -4.47 4.28 -17.57
CA THR A 46 -4.15 4.48 -16.16
C THR A 46 -4.93 3.51 -15.29
N CYS A 47 -4.23 2.76 -14.43
CA CYS A 47 -4.84 1.89 -13.43
C CYS A 47 -5.07 2.64 -12.12
N TRP A 48 -6.30 2.63 -11.64
CA TRP A 48 -6.73 3.24 -10.39
C TRP A 48 -7.07 2.18 -9.35
N ILE A 49 -6.59 2.39 -8.14
CA ILE A 49 -6.87 1.54 -6.99
C ILE A 49 -7.55 2.41 -5.94
N ALA A 50 -8.83 2.16 -5.67
CA ALA A 50 -9.57 2.91 -4.68
C ALA A 50 -9.14 2.52 -3.25
N GLU A 51 -9.17 3.49 -2.33
CA GLU A 51 -9.11 3.20 -0.90
C GLU A 51 -10.35 2.42 -0.48
N GLY A 52 -10.17 1.38 0.34
CA GLY A 52 -11.25 0.64 0.97
C GLY A 52 -11.57 1.12 2.38
N GLU A 53 -11.86 0.19 3.29
CA GLU A 53 -12.25 0.50 4.66
C GLU A 53 -11.04 0.64 5.58
N GLN A 54 -11.03 1.67 6.43
CA GLN A 54 -10.04 1.79 7.51
C GLN A 54 -10.19 0.62 8.51
N GLN A 55 -9.13 -0.15 8.68
CA GLN A 55 -9.10 -1.32 9.57
C GLN A 55 -8.57 -0.98 10.97
N GLY A 56 -7.76 0.07 11.09
CA GLY A 56 -7.19 0.52 12.37
C GLY A 56 -5.82 1.16 12.19
N TYR A 57 -4.99 1.02 13.23
CA TYR A 57 -3.58 1.40 13.16
C TYR A 57 -2.78 0.33 12.43
N LEU A 58 -1.84 0.77 11.60
CA LEU A 58 -0.90 -0.11 10.92
C LEU A 58 -0.03 -0.84 11.94
N SER A 59 0.29 -2.12 11.68
CA SER A 59 1.17 -2.90 12.56
C SER A 59 2.58 -2.29 12.65
N GLY A 60 3.26 -2.49 13.78
CA GLY A 60 4.63 -1.98 13.97
C GLY A 60 5.62 -2.53 12.93
N GLU A 61 5.51 -3.81 12.58
CA GLU A 61 6.32 -4.44 11.53
C GLU A 61 6.14 -3.75 10.18
N ALA A 62 4.89 -3.45 9.80
CA ALA A 62 4.62 -2.75 8.54
C ALA A 62 5.09 -1.28 8.60
N GLN A 63 4.98 -0.60 9.75
CA GLN A 63 5.54 0.73 9.93
C GLN A 63 7.06 0.73 9.76
N GLU A 64 7.77 -0.25 10.32
CA GLU A 64 9.22 -0.40 10.17
C GLU A 64 9.61 -0.68 8.71
N ALA A 65 8.92 -1.61 8.04
CA ALA A 65 9.17 -1.95 6.65
C ALA A 65 8.97 -0.74 5.70
N LEU A 66 8.01 0.13 6.03
CA LEU A 66 7.75 1.37 5.30
C LEU A 66 8.66 2.54 5.72
N GLY A 67 9.51 2.37 6.75
CA GLY A 67 10.42 3.39 7.26
C GLY A 67 9.76 4.47 8.13
N TRP A 68 8.56 4.19 8.64
CA TRP A 68 7.70 5.14 9.36
C TRP A 68 7.92 5.17 10.87
N SER A 69 8.68 4.21 11.41
CA SER A 69 8.92 4.03 12.85
C SER A 69 9.88 5.04 13.50
N SER A 70 10.33 6.07 12.79
CA SER A 70 11.39 6.99 13.24
C SER A 70 10.95 8.12 14.20
N TRP A 71 9.69 8.16 14.64
CA TRP A 71 9.19 9.20 15.57
C TRP A 71 9.37 8.90 17.08
N SER A 72 10.08 7.84 17.47
CA SER A 72 10.32 7.49 18.89
C SER A 72 11.76 7.69 19.39
N ARG A 73 12.64 8.31 18.60
CA ARG A 73 14.01 8.67 19.04
C ARG A 73 14.33 10.13 18.75
N ASN A 74 13.78 11.04 19.56
CA ASN A 74 14.43 12.30 19.92
C ASN A 74 13.90 12.80 21.27
#